data_AF-A0A8J6NE71-F1
#
_entry.id   AF-A0A8J6NE71-F1
#
_cell.length_a   1.000
_cell.length_b   1.000
_cell.length_c   1.000
_cell.angle_alpha   90.00
_cell.angle_beta   90.00
_cell.angle_gamma   90.00
#
_symmetry.space_group_name_H-M   'P 1'
#
loop_
_entity.id
_entity.type
_entity.pdbx_description
1 polymer ?
#
loop_
_entity_poly.entity_id
_entity_poly.type
_entity_poly.pdbx_seq_one_letter_code
_entity_poly.pdbx_strand_id
1 'polypeptide(L)' 'MDGPFKEGFYNHPNLGVIRIFQTDEGWAYQCYTQSGQKAVSRERALDTWTWALSEPR' A
#
# COMPACT_ATOMS: atom_id res chain seq x y z
N MET A 1 4.33 -3.23 -17.41
CA MET A 1 4.31 -1.76 -17.56
C MET A 1 4.91 -1.19 -16.29
N ASP A 2 6.12 -0.64 -16.36
CA ASP A 2 6.80 0.04 -15.23
C ASP A 2 6.10 1.38 -14.96
N GLY A 3 5.01 1.35 -14.20
CA GLY A 3 4.54 2.52 -13.48
C GLY A 3 5.47 2.83 -12.30
N PRO A 4 5.41 4.04 -11.71
CA PRO A 4 6.24 4.40 -10.56
C PRO A 4 5.97 3.53 -9.31
N PHE A 5 4.85 2.80 -9.31
CA PHE A 5 4.37 1.99 -8.20
C PHE A 5 4.51 0.50 -8.53
N LYS A 6 4.72 -0.31 -7.49
CA LYS A 6 4.75 -1.77 -7.60
C LYS A 6 3.79 -2.39 -6.60
N GLU A 7 3.18 -3.49 -7.01
CA GLU A 7 2.31 -4.27 -6.14
C GLU A 7 3.15 -5.01 -5.10
N GLY A 8 2.65 -5.07 -3.87
CA GLY A 8 3.37 -5.74 -2.79
C GLY A 8 2.97 -5.27 -1.41
N PHE A 9 3.67 -5.79 -0.40
CA PHE A 9 3.55 -5.34 0.98
C PHE A 9 4.69 -4.39 1.31
N TYR A 10 4.35 -3.30 1.97
CA TYR A 10 5.25 -2.23 2.34
C TYR A 10 5.05 -1.83 3.79
N ASN A 11 6.10 -1.31 4.40
CA ASN A 11 6.04 -0.66 5.70
C ASN A 11 5.97 0.85 5.50
N HIS A 12 4.95 1.49 6.08
CA HIS A 12 4.77 2.93 6.05
C HIS A 12 4.83 3.49 7.48
N PRO A 13 5.59 4.58 7.74
CA PRO A 13 5.87 5.06 9.09
C PRO A 13 4.60 5.42 9.89
N ASN A 14 3.58 5.96 9.22
CA ASN A 14 2.33 6.40 9.87
C ASN A 14 1.18 5.40 9.73
N LEU A 15 1.26 4.45 8.78
CA LEU A 15 0.14 3.58 8.41
C LEU A 15 0.40 2.11 8.77
N GLY A 16 1.62 1.79 9.20
CA GLY A 16 2.04 0.43 9.48
C GLY A 16 2.24 -0.36 8.19
N VAL A 17 1.83 -1.62 8.19
CA VAL A 17 1.94 -2.49 7.02
C VAL A 17 0.83 -2.11 6.04
N ILE A 18 1.19 -1.81 4.80
CA ILE A 18 0.22 -1.58 3.73
C ILE A 18 0.44 -2.58 2.61
N ARG A 19 -0.65 -2.99 1.94
CA ARG A 19 -0.59 -3.73 0.69
C ARG A 19 -0.96 -2.77 -0.42
N ILE A 20 -0.09 -2.65 -1.41
CA ILE A 20 -0.31 -1.87 -2.63
C ILE A 20 -0.70 -2.84 -3.74
N PHE A 21 -1.75 -2.50 -4.49
CA PHE A 21 -2.31 -3.32 -5.55
C PHE A 21 -2.95 -2.44 -6.62
N GLN A 22 -3.14 -3.01 -7.82
CA GLN A 22 -3.81 -2.32 -8.92
C GLN A 22 -5.30 -2.66 -8.96
N THR A 23 -6.15 -1.66 -9.19
CA THR A 23 -7.59 -1.77 -9.41
C THR A 23 -7.97 -1.19 -10.77
N ASP A 24 -9.23 -1.36 -11.19
CA ASP A 24 -9.74 -0.77 -12.43
C ASP A 24 -9.67 0.77 -12.44
N GLU A 25 -9.68 1.40 -11.25
CA GLU A 25 -9.63 2.85 -11.07
C GLU A 25 -8.21 3.40 -10.91
N GLY A 26 -7.19 2.53 -10.79
CA GLY A 26 -5.78 2.92 -10.67
C GLY A 26 -5.04 2.15 -9.58
N TRP A 27 -4.10 2.81 -8.91
CA TRP A 27 -3.37 2.21 -7.81
C TRP A 27 -4.08 2.45 -6.49
N ALA A 28 -4.18 1.41 -5.68
CA ALA A 28 -4.78 1.49 -4.36
C ALA A 28 -3.87 0.85 -3.31
N TYR A 29 -4.12 1.20 -2.06
CA TYR A 29 -3.52 0.55 -0.92
C TYR A 29 -4.56 0.23 0.15
N GLN A 30 -4.23 -0.77 0.96
CA GLN A 30 -5.00 -1.14 2.14
C GLN A 30 -4.06 -1.38 3.31
N CYS A 31 -4.39 -0.84 4.48
CA CYS A 31 -3.60 -1.04 5.69
C CYS A 31 -3.90 -2.39 6.33
N TYR A 32 -2.87 -3.03 6.85
CA TYR A 32 -2.89 -4.30 7.54
C TYR A 32 -2.33 -4.16 8.95
N THR A 33 -2.70 -5.12 9.80
CA THR A 33 -2.02 -5.35 11.08
C THR A 33 -0.51 -5.57 10.89
N GLN A 34 0.31 -5.34 11.91
CA GLN A 34 1.77 -5.58 11.86
C GLN A 34 2.13 -7.02 11.41
N SER A 35 1.28 -8.00 11.72
CA SER A 35 1.43 -9.38 11.29
C SER A 35 1.08 -9.62 9.82
N GLY A 36 0.47 -8.65 9.12
CA GLY A 36 0.05 -8.76 7.72
C GLY A 36 -1.17 -9.67 7.49
N GLN A 37 -1.75 -10.24 8.55
CA GLN A 37 -2.78 -11.28 8.44
C GLN A 37 -4.18 -10.73 8.18
N LYS A 38 -4.46 -9.49 8.61
CA LYS A 38 -5.79 -8.89 8.50
C LYS A 38 -5.70 -7.43 8.08
N ALA A 39 -6.50 -7.08 7.08
CA ALA A 39 -6.73 -5.70 6.69
C ALA A 39 -7.51 -4.97 7.79
N VAL A 40 -7.04 -3.77 8.14
CA VAL A 40 -7.64 -2.91 9.18
C VAL A 40 -8.29 -1.66 8.59
N SER A 41 -8.08 -1.38 7.31
CA SER A 41 -8.70 -0.27 6.59
C SER A 41 -9.49 -0.77 5.38
N ARG A 42 -10.41 0.06 4.89
CA ARG A 42 -10.92 -0.03 3.51
C ARG A 42 -9.82 0.36 2.51
N GLU A 43 -10.05 0.02 1.26
CA GLU A 43 -9.20 0.38 0.12
C GLU A 43 -9.16 1.92 -0.02
N ARG A 44 -7.99 2.45 -0.35
CA ARG A 44 -7.75 3.88 -0.55
C ARG A 44 -6.91 4.06 -1.80
N ALA A 45 -7.15 5.14 -2.54
CA ALA A 45 -6.30 5.49 -3.68
C ALA A 45 -4.85 5.70 -3.21
N LEU A 46 -3.90 5.13 -3.95
CA LEU A 46 -2.47 5.30 -3.70
C LEU A 46 -2.03 6.65 -4.25
N ASP A 47 -1.60 7.52 -3.35
CA ASP A 47 -0.94 8.78 -3.69
C ASP A 47 0.59 8.65 -3.64
N THR A 48 1.27 9.61 -4.28
CA THR A 48 2.73 9.62 -4.38
C THR A 48 3.44 9.74 -3.04
N TRP A 49 2.86 10.39 -2.03
CA TRP A 49 3.49 10.53 -0.71
C TRP A 49 3.41 9.24 0.08
N THR A 50 2.24 8.59 0.07
CA THR A 50 2.08 7.26 0.67
C THR A 50 3.08 6.27 0.05
N TRP A 51 3.29 6.32 -1.27
CA TRP A 51 4.33 5.51 -1.91
C TRP A 51 5.76 5.92 -1.51
N ALA A 52 6.10 7.20 -1.55
CA ALA A 52 7.46 7.69 -1.28
C ALA A 52 7.94 7.39 0.14
N LEU A 53 7.02 7.25 1.09
CA LEU A 53 7.30 6.90 2.48
C LEU A 53 7.23 5.39 2.75
N SER A 54 6.87 4.59 1.75
CA SER A 54 6.69 3.15 1.88
C SER A 54 7.98 2.40 1.53
N GLU A 55 8.45 1.58 2.45
CA GLU A 55 9.63 0.72 2.24
C GLU A 55 9.19 -0.72 1.97
N PRO A 56 9.81 -1.43 1.01
CA PRO A 56 9.52 -2.85 0.78
C PRO A 56 9.71 -3.66 2.06
N ARG A 57 8.75 -4.54 2.37
CA ARG A 57 8.84 -5.46 3.50
C ARG A 57 9.64 -6.71 3.17
#